data_AF-A0AAU4GYM0-F1
#
_entry.id   AF-A0AAU4GYM0-F1
#
_cell.length_a   1.000
_cell.length_b   1.000
_cell.length_c   1.000
_cell.angle_alpha   90.00
_cell.angle_beta   90.00
_cell.angle_gamma   90.00
#
_symmetry.space_group_name_H-M   'P 1'
#
loop_
_entity.id
_entity.type
_entity.pdbx_description
1 polymer ?
#
loop_
_entity_poly.entity_id
_entity_poly.type
_entity_poly.pdbx_seq_one_letter_code
_entity_poly.pdbx_strand_id
1 'polypeptide(L)' 'MTTPHAATAVVRAALEDATVRELLNRPGATAWRIIRALETDGWTIMSTPDADGPETGIQSAH' A
#
# COMPACT_ATOMS: atom_id res chain seq x y z
N MET A 1 5.95 -8.24 -11.44
CA MET A 1 4.60 -8.74 -11.10
C MET A 1 3.61 -7.60 -11.32
N THR A 2 2.57 -7.80 -12.12
CA THR A 2 1.54 -6.78 -12.36
C THR A 2 0.51 -6.82 -11.23
N THR A 3 0.28 -5.69 -10.58
CA THR A 3 -0.80 -5.56 -9.60
C THR A 3 -2.13 -5.75 -10.33
N PRO A 4 -3.02 -6.65 -9.88
CA PRO A 4 -4.30 -6.88 -10.53
C PRO A 4 -5.14 -5.59 -10.52
N HIS A 5 -5.87 -5.32 -11.62
CA HIS A 5 -6.63 -4.07 -11.79
C HIS A 5 -7.61 -3.79 -10.63
N ALA A 6 -8.15 -4.85 -10.02
CA ALA A 6 -9.02 -4.74 -8.84
C ALA A 6 -8.30 -4.13 -7.63
N ALA A 7 -7.09 -4.60 -7.30
CA ALA A 7 -6.32 -4.06 -6.19
C ALA A 7 -5.94 -2.59 -6.43
N THR A 8 -5.64 -2.20 -7.68
CA THR A 8 -5.40 -0.78 -8.02
C THR A 8 -6.66 0.08 -7.81
N ALA A 9 -7.84 -0.43 -8.15
CA ALA A 9 -9.10 0.27 -7.93
C ALA A 9 -9.39 0.47 -6.43
N VAL A 10 -9.18 -0.56 -5.61
CA VAL A 10 -9.38 -0.49 -4.15
C VAL A 10 -8.42 0.51 -3.50
N VAL A 11 -7.13 0.47 -3.86
CA VAL A 11 -6.13 1.43 -3.36
C VAL A 11 -6.49 2.85 -3.78
N ARG A 12 -6.89 3.06 -5.05
CA ARG A 12 -7.31 4.38 -5.53
C ARG A 12 -8.52 4.91 -4.75
N ALA A 13 -9.56 4.11 -4.58
CA ALA A 13 -10.76 4.52 -3.85
C ALA A 13 -10.43 4.89 -2.38
N ALA A 14 -9.56 4.11 -1.73
CA ALA A 14 -9.14 4.39 -0.36
C ALA A 14 -8.26 5.65 -0.24
N LEU A 15 -7.45 5.95 -1.27
CA LEU A 15 -6.66 7.18 -1.34
C LEU A 15 -7.50 8.41 -1.69
N GLU A 16 -8.56 8.25 -2.48
CA GLU A 16 -9.52 9.33 -2.79
C GLU A 16 -10.40 9.66 -1.57
N ASP A 17 -10.77 8.66 -0.76
CA ASP A 17 -11.46 8.83 0.51
C ASP A 17 -10.57 9.49 1.59
N ALA A 18 -9.30 9.11 1.64
CA ALA A 18 -8.33 9.74 2.52
C ALA A 18 -7.90 11.11 1.99
N THR A 19 -8.22 12.18 2.71
CA THR A 19 -7.70 13.52 2.35
C THR A 19 -6.16 13.50 2.31
N VAL A 20 -5.54 14.29 1.43
CA VAL A 20 -4.06 14.46 1.37
C VAL A 20 -3.48 14.80 2.74
N ARG A 21 -4.23 15.55 3.55
CA ARG A 21 -3.85 15.89 4.93
C ARG A 21 -3.81 14.67 5.84
N GLU A 22 -4.74 13.73 5.71
CA GLU A 22 -4.76 12.50 6.50
C GLU A 22 -3.59 11.57 6.13
N LEU A 23 -3.29 11.47 4.83
CA LEU A 23 -2.10 10.75 4.35
C LEU A 23 -0.80 11.30 4.94
N LEU A 24 -0.64 12.62 4.97
CA LEU A 24 0.57 13.26 5.48
C LEU A 24 0.70 13.18 7.00
N ASN A 25 -0.40 13.27 7.74
CA ASN A 25 -0.35 13.33 9.21
C ASN A 25 -0.54 11.98 9.90
N ARG A 26 -1.17 11.00 9.22
CA ARG A 26 -1.50 9.68 9.77
C ARG A 26 -1.34 8.57 8.70
N PRO A 27 -0.14 8.41 8.11
CA PRO A 27 0.08 7.44 7.03
C PRO A 27 -0.24 6.00 7.46
N GLY A 28 0.07 5.62 8.71
CA GLY A 28 -0.23 4.29 9.23
C GLY A 28 -1.74 3.98 9.33
N ALA A 29 -2.56 4.97 9.70
CA ALA A 29 -4.01 4.78 9.75
C ALA A 29 -4.60 4.60 8.34
N THR A 30 -4.08 5.33 7.36
CA THR A 30 -4.49 5.20 5.95
C THR A 30 -4.06 3.85 5.39
N ALA A 31 -2.84 3.40 5.68
CA ALA A 31 -2.36 2.08 5.29
C ALA A 31 -3.26 0.96 5.85
N TRP A 32 -3.66 1.05 7.12
CA TRP A 32 -4.59 0.09 7.74
C TRP A 32 -5.96 0.06 7.05
N ARG A 33 -6.50 1.20 6.63
CA ARG A 33 -7.77 1.25 5.86
C ARG A 33 -7.64 0.56 4.52
N ILE A 34 -6.54 0.79 3.80
CA ILE A 34 -6.25 0.15 2.51
C ILE A 34 -6.15 -1.38 2.69
N ILE A 35 -5.38 -1.84 3.68
CA ILE A 35 -5.24 -3.27 4.00
C ILE A 35 -6.62 -3.89 4.25
N ARG A 36 -7.44 -3.27 5.09
CA ARG A 36 -8.79 -3.76 5.41
C ARG A 36 -9.73 -3.79 4.20
N ALA A 37 -9.62 -2.81 3.31
CA ALA A 37 -10.42 -2.77 2.10
C ALA A 37 -10.04 -3.91 1.14
N LEU A 38 -8.75 -4.17 0.98
CA LEU A 38 -8.24 -5.29 0.20
C LEU A 38 -8.65 -6.64 0.81
N GLU A 39 -8.56 -6.79 2.13
CA GLU A 39 -9.02 -7.99 2.83
C GLU A 39 -10.52 -8.24 2.66
N THR A 40 -11.33 -7.18 2.68
CA THR A 40 -12.78 -7.26 2.44
C THR A 40 -13.11 -7.68 1.01
N ASP A 41 -12.28 -7.26 0.04
CA ASP A 41 -12.36 -7.69 -1.37
C ASP A 41 -11.79 -9.11 -1.60
N GLY A 42 -11.38 -9.80 -0.53
CA GLY A 42 -10.93 -11.20 -0.55
C GLY A 42 -9.43 -11.39 -0.71
N TRP A 43 -8.63 -10.33 -0.59
CA TRP A 43 -7.17 -10.42 -0.70
C TRP A 43 -6.53 -10.76 0.65
N THR A 44 -5.60 -11.70 0.65
CA THR A 44 -4.75 -11.92 1.84
C THR A 44 -3.55 -10.99 1.78
N ILE A 45 -3.44 -10.08 2.74
CA ILE A 45 -2.27 -9.21 2.89
C ILE A 45 -1.34 -9.81 3.94
N MET A 46 -0.10 -10.09 3.55
CA MET A 46 0.93 -10.58 4.46
C MET A 46 2.03 -9.54 4.63
N SER A 47 2.53 -9.41 5.86
CA SER A 47 3.78 -8.68 6.10
C SER A 47 4.92 -9.42 5.43
N THR A 48 5.63 -8.75 4.53
CA THR A 48 6.93 -9.23 4.07
C THR A 48 7.91 -9.16 5.24
N PRO A 49 8.70 -10.22 5.51
CA PRO A 49 9.81 -10.11 6.45
C PRO A 49 10.79 -9.04 5.96
N ASP A 50 11.42 -8.29 6.87
CA ASP A 50 12.30 -7.16 6.55
C ASP A 50 13.47 -7.53 5.61
N ALA A 51 13.80 -8.81 5.49
CA ALA A 51 14.82 -9.34 4.58
C ALA A 51 14.45 -9.22 3.08
N ASP A 52 13.15 -9.10 2.76
CA ASP A 52 12.59 -8.97 1.40
C ASP A 52 11.80 -7.66 1.23
N GLY A 53 12.09 -6.65 2.06
CA GLY A 53 11.59 -5.29 1.85
C GLY A 53 11.98 -4.77 0.46
N PRO A 54 11.27 -3.77 -0.10
CA PRO A 54 11.62 -3.24 -1.42
C PRO A 54 13.10 -2.91 -1.41
N GLU A 55 13.86 -3.44 -2.38
CA GLU A 55 15.25 -3.04 -2.59
C GLU A 55 15.22 -1.51 -2.64
N THR A 56 15.74 -0.88 -1.58
CA THR A 56 16.09 0.51 -1.65
C THR A 56 17.15 0.55 -2.74
N GLY A 57 16.72 0.90 -3.95
CA GLY A 57 17.57 1.12 -5.10
C GLY A 57 18.49 2.29 -4.80
N ILE A 58 19.49 2.07 -3.97
CA ILE A 58 20.66 2.90 -3.89
C ILE A 58 21.47 2.45 -5.11
N GLN A 59 21.19 3.10 -6.23
CA GLN A 59 22.09 3.13 -7.38
C GLN A 59 23.39 3.76 -6.89
N SER A 60 24.29 2.91 -6.37
CA SER A 60 25.68 3.27 -6.16
C SER A 60 26.28 3.50 -7.53
N ALA A 61 26.39 4.76 -7.93
CA ALA A 61 27.20 5.19 -9.04
C ALA A 61 28.65 4.71 -8.81
N HIS A 62 29.17 3.92 -9.74
CA HIS A 62 30.59 3.70 -9.94
C HIS A 62 30.87 3.65 -11.44
#